data_AF-A0A554QEK3-F1
#
_entry.id   AF-A0A554QEK3-F1
#
_cell.length_a   1.000
_cell.length_b   1.000
_cell.length_c   1.000
_cell.angle_alpha   90.00
_cell.angle_beta   90.00
_cell.angle_gamma   90.00
#
_symmetry.space_group_name_H-M   'P 1'
#
loop_
_entity.id
_entity.type
_entity.pdbx_description
1 polymer ?
#
loop_
_entity_poly.entity_id
_entity_poly.type
_entity_poly.pdbx_seq_one_letter_code
_entity_poly.pdbx_strand_id
1 'polypeptide(L)'
;MPLRGKYSEKYNDALIALAAASQRPANVVNLAGEYAIRVELEYSRYVVATNTPQGLSDEPDASGSWLVRIFQSGHDDAPHELLTEANDQWLIDAFDSALEHLETDGNKIEADLDFGNIGQSEG
;
A
#
# COMPACT_ATOMS: atom_id res chain seq x y z
N MET A 1 5.38 9.49 -23.56
CA MET A 1 5.50 8.95 -22.18
C MET A 1 6.70 9.57 -21.44
N PRO A 2 6.68 10.86 -21.02
CA PRO A 2 7.82 11.51 -20.34
C PRO A 2 7.64 11.66 -18.82
N LEU A 3 6.43 11.47 -18.28
CA LEU A 3 6.12 11.85 -16.89
C LEU A 3 6.46 10.76 -15.86
N ARG A 4 6.37 9.46 -16.20
CA ARG A 4 6.74 8.37 -15.28
C ARG A 4 8.20 8.45 -14.80
N GLY A 5 9.13 8.78 -15.69
CA GLY A 5 10.55 8.95 -15.31
C GLY A 5 10.74 10.11 -14.34
N LYS A 6 10.20 11.28 -14.69
CA LYS A 6 10.23 12.50 -13.85
C LYS A 6 9.67 12.25 -12.45
N TYR A 7 8.56 11.52 -12.33
CA TYR A 7 7.97 11.17 -11.04
C TYR A 7 8.77 10.12 -10.28
N SER A 8 9.34 9.12 -10.97
CA SER A 8 10.17 8.10 -10.32
C SER A 8 11.44 8.71 -9.73
N GLU A 9 12.03 9.71 -10.38
CA GLU A 9 13.19 10.45 -9.86
C GLU A 9 12.82 11.37 -8.70
N LYS A 10 11.71 12.11 -8.80
CA LYS A 10 11.23 13.03 -7.74
C LYS A 10 10.79 12.30 -6.47
N TYR A 11 10.11 11.16 -6.62
CA TYR A 11 9.59 10.37 -5.51
C TYR A 11 10.50 9.19 -5.16
N ASN A 12 11.77 9.20 -5.59
CA ASN A 12 12.69 8.10 -5.35
C ASN A 12 12.86 7.78 -3.86
N ASP A 13 12.93 8.81 -3.02
CA ASP A 13 13.03 8.63 -1.57
C ASP A 13 11.79 7.93 -1.00
N ALA A 14 10.59 8.38 -1.40
CA ALA A 14 9.32 7.76 -1.06
C ALA A 14 9.20 6.31 -1.56
N LEU A 15 9.69 6.02 -2.77
CA LEU A 15 9.73 4.67 -3.33
C LEU A 15 10.66 3.77 -2.51
N ILE A 16 11.85 4.24 -2.14
CA ILE A 16 12.81 3.50 -1.33
C ILE A 16 12.25 3.25 0.08
N ALA A 17 11.69 4.28 0.71
CA ALA A 17 11.14 4.19 2.05
C ALA A 17 9.96 3.20 2.09
N LEU A 18 9.02 3.31 1.15
CA LEU A 18 7.88 2.39 1.09
C LEU A 18 8.30 0.98 0.71
N ALA A 19 9.30 0.81 -0.16
CA ALA A 19 9.85 -0.50 -0.48
C ALA A 19 10.56 -1.15 0.71
N ALA A 20 11.26 -0.35 1.52
CA ALA A 20 11.89 -0.81 2.75
C ALA A 20 10.84 -1.21 3.81
N ALA A 21 9.80 -0.40 4.00
CA ALA A 21 8.74 -0.66 4.96
C ALA A 21 7.89 -1.89 4.59
N SER A 22 7.51 -2.01 3.32
CA SER A 22 6.72 -3.15 2.82
C SER A 22 7.55 -4.39 2.52
N GLN A 23 8.89 -4.28 2.50
CA GLN A 23 9.81 -5.31 1.99
C GLN A 23 9.48 -5.80 0.57
N ARG A 24 8.81 -4.96 -0.23
CA ARG A 24 8.33 -5.26 -1.58
C ARG A 24 8.70 -4.11 -2.52
N PRO A 25 8.87 -4.35 -3.83
CA PRO A 25 9.20 -3.28 -4.75
C PRO A 25 8.05 -2.28 -4.91
N ALA A 26 8.33 -1.00 -4.67
CA ALA A 26 7.41 0.11 -4.93
C ALA A 26 7.61 0.68 -6.34
N ASN A 27 6.53 1.01 -7.03
CA ASN A 27 6.57 1.52 -8.40
C ASN A 27 5.58 2.66 -8.62
N VAL A 28 5.92 3.64 -9.45
CA VAL A 28 4.96 4.65 -9.90
C VAL A 28 4.10 4.09 -11.03
N VAL A 29 2.79 4.05 -10.79
CA VAL A 29 1.77 3.60 -11.73
C VAL A 29 0.88 4.76 -12.16
N ASN A 30 0.29 4.66 -13.35
CA ASN A 30 -0.75 5.58 -13.81
C ASN A 30 -2.12 4.93 -13.61
N LEU A 31 -2.97 5.54 -12.80
CA LEU A 31 -4.34 5.15 -12.54
C LEU A 31 -5.26 6.16 -13.23
N ALA A 32 -5.82 5.79 -14.38
CA ALA A 32 -6.80 6.59 -15.12
C ALA A 32 -6.39 8.06 -15.43
N GLY A 33 -5.09 8.33 -15.61
CA GLY A 33 -4.58 9.68 -15.89
C GLY A 33 -3.88 10.34 -14.69
N GLU A 34 -4.06 9.81 -13.49
CA GLU A 34 -3.39 10.25 -12.27
C GLU A 34 -2.22 9.32 -11.94
N TYR A 35 -1.18 9.83 -11.29
CA TYR A 35 -0.03 9.01 -10.89
C TYR A 35 -0.13 8.66 -9.41
N ALA A 36 0.29 7.44 -9.05
CA ALA A 36 0.34 6.99 -7.67
C ALA A 36 1.55 6.08 -7.46
N ILE A 37 2.03 5.99 -6.23
CA ILE A 37 2.99 4.95 -5.83
C ILE A 37 2.18 3.70 -5.51
N ARG A 38 2.54 2.56 -6.10
CA ARG A 38 1.89 1.27 -5.86
C ARG A 38 2.89 0.22 -5.40
N VAL A 39 2.46 -0.58 -4.43
CA VAL A 39 3.19 -1.77 -3.94
C VAL A 39 2.25 -2.96 -4.01
N GLU A 40 2.73 -4.03 -4.64
CA GLU A 40 2.02 -5.32 -4.63
C GLU A 40 2.31 -6.06 -3.33
N LEU A 41 1.25 -6.40 -2.61
CA LEU A 41 1.29 -7.24 -1.42
C LEU A 41 0.84 -8.66 -1.75
N GLU A 42 0.81 -9.51 -0.73
CA GLU A 42 0.32 -10.88 -0.83
C GLU A 42 -1.21 -10.92 -0.87
N TYR A 43 -1.77 -12.11 -1.18
CA TYR A 43 -3.23 -12.35 -1.18
C TYR A 43 -4.02 -11.44 -2.13
N SER A 44 -3.42 -11.09 -3.27
CA SER A 44 -4.02 -10.19 -4.26
C SER A 44 -4.36 -8.81 -3.68
N ARG A 45 -3.56 -8.32 -2.75
CA ARG A 45 -3.70 -6.98 -2.19
C ARG A 45 -2.63 -6.07 -2.75
N TYR A 46 -2.93 -4.78 -2.79
CA TYR A 46 -1.95 -3.78 -3.18
C TYR A 46 -2.20 -2.48 -2.45
N VAL A 47 -1.12 -1.74 -2.24
CA VAL A 47 -1.16 -0.43 -1.60
C VAL A 47 -0.99 0.63 -2.65
N VAL A 48 -1.77 1.70 -2.52
CA VAL A 48 -1.68 2.91 -3.34
C VAL A 48 -1.42 4.08 -2.40
N ALA A 49 -0.34 4.81 -2.66
CA ALA A 49 0.00 6.03 -1.93
C ALA A 49 -0.02 7.24 -2.87
N THR A 50 -0.71 8.30 -2.43
CA THR A 50 -0.81 9.59 -3.11
C THR A 50 -0.57 10.72 -2.12
N ASN A 51 -0.03 11.86 -2.56
CA ASN A 51 0.17 13.04 -1.71
C ASN A 51 -0.87 14.14 -1.97
N THR A 52 -1.81 13.88 -2.86
CA THR A 52 -3.04 14.67 -3.04
C THR A 52 -4.22 13.70 -3.16
N PRO A 53 -5.46 14.15 -2.93
CA PRO A 53 -6.64 13.32 -3.10
C PRO A 53 -6.82 12.80 -4.54
N GLN A 54 -6.28 13.53 -5.51
CA GLN A 54 -6.29 13.23 -6.95
C GLN A 54 -5.11 12.32 -7.35
N GLY A 55 -3.92 12.48 -6.76
CA GLY A 55 -2.78 11.64 -7.10
C GLY A 55 -1.45 12.20 -6.60
N LEU A 56 -0.37 11.90 -7.33
CA LEU A 56 0.94 12.49 -7.08
C LEU A 56 1.01 13.91 -7.66
N SER A 57 1.30 14.89 -6.80
CA SER A 57 1.59 16.27 -7.20
C SER A 57 2.91 16.37 -7.97
N ASP A 58 3.09 17.41 -8.80
CA ASP A 58 4.42 17.74 -9.34
C ASP A 58 5.35 18.32 -8.25
N GLU A 59 4.79 18.77 -7.12
CA GLU A 59 5.50 19.39 -6.00
C GLU A 59 5.42 18.50 -4.74
N PRO A 60 6.36 17.55 -4.55
CA PRO A 60 6.36 16.64 -3.41
C PRO A 60 6.45 17.36 -2.06
N ASP A 61 7.32 18.38 -1.95
CA ASP A 61 7.53 19.18 -0.73
C ASP A 61 6.37 20.11 -0.37
N ALA A 62 5.48 20.42 -1.32
CA ALA A 62 4.32 21.28 -1.07
C ALA A 62 3.08 20.49 -0.59
N SER A 63 3.14 19.16 -0.68
CA SER A 63 2.00 18.29 -0.42
C SER A 63 1.95 17.98 1.07
N GLY A 64 1.01 18.62 1.77
CA GLY A 64 0.97 18.64 3.25
C GLY A 64 0.67 17.30 3.92
N SER A 65 0.22 16.28 3.19
CA SER A 65 -0.10 14.97 3.76
C SER A 65 -0.09 13.86 2.71
N TRP A 66 0.25 12.65 3.13
CA TRP A 66 0.19 11.41 2.36
C TRP A 66 -1.09 10.65 2.68
N LEU A 67 -1.73 10.12 1.66
CA LEU A 67 -2.89 9.25 1.76
C LEU A 67 -2.51 7.88 1.22
N VAL A 68 -2.61 6.88 2.09
CA VAL A 68 -2.31 5.48 1.78
C VAL A 68 -3.62 4.70 1.81
N ARG A 69 -3.86 3.91 0.77
CA ARG A 69 -5.06 3.09 0.60
C ARG A 69 -4.66 1.66 0.28
N ILE A 70 -5.23 0.70 0.99
CA ILE A 70 -5.00 -0.73 0.76
C ILE A 70 -6.23 -1.29 0.07
N PHE A 71 -6.01 -1.89 -1.09
CA PHE A 71 -7.06 -2.51 -1.88
C PHE A 71 -6.87 -4.02 -1.97
N GLN A 72 -7.98 -4.74 -2.08
CA GLN A 72 -8.01 -6.11 -2.52
C GLN A 72 -8.43 -6.16 -3.99
N SER A 73 -7.57 -6.74 -4.82
CA SER A 73 -7.95 -7.12 -6.17
C SER A 73 -9.04 -8.19 -6.09
N GLY A 74 -10.23 -7.86 -6.60
CA GLY A 74 -11.30 -8.82 -6.76
C GLY A 74 -10.89 -9.95 -7.71
N HIS A 75 -11.40 -11.16 -7.48
CA HIS A 75 -11.37 -12.22 -8.48
C HIS A 75 -12.42 -11.91 -9.55
N ASP A 76 -12.05 -12.00 -10.82
CA ASP A 76 -12.98 -11.98 -11.96
C ASP A 76 -13.83 -10.70 -12.11
N ASP A 77 -13.22 -9.63 -12.65
CA ASP A 77 -13.87 -8.35 -13.04
C ASP A 77 -14.53 -7.53 -11.91
N ALA A 78 -14.52 -8.04 -10.67
CA ALA A 78 -15.03 -7.32 -9.51
C ALA A 78 -14.23 -6.03 -9.25
N PRO A 79 -14.90 -4.93 -8.89
CA PRO A 79 -14.22 -3.69 -8.53
C PRO A 79 -13.29 -3.94 -7.34
N HIS A 80 -12.08 -3.39 -7.42
CA HIS A 80 -11.10 -3.47 -6.34
C HIS A 80 -11.73 -2.95 -5.04
N GLU A 81 -11.77 -3.80 -4.02
CA GLU A 81 -12.37 -3.45 -2.74
C GLU A 81 -11.38 -2.64 -1.93
N LEU A 82 -11.79 -1.46 -1.45
CA LEU A 82 -11.00 -0.70 -0.50
C LEU A 82 -11.13 -1.38 0.86
N LEU A 83 -10.03 -1.93 1.36
CA LEU A 83 -10.00 -2.55 2.68
C LEU A 83 -9.86 -1.48 3.76
N THR A 84 -8.95 -0.54 3.55
CA THR A 84 -8.67 0.53 4.52
C THR A 84 -7.92 1.69 3.86
N GLU A 85 -8.01 2.85 4.49
CA GLU A 85 -7.22 4.04 4.16
C GLU A 85 -6.73 4.74 5.43
N ALA A 86 -5.57 5.39 5.32
CA ALA A 86 -5.03 6.26 6.36
C ALA A 86 -4.31 7.46 5.75
N ASN A 87 -4.31 8.56 6.50
CA ASN A 87 -3.71 9.82 6.09
C ASN A 87 -2.81 10.36 7.19
N ASP A 88 -1.56 10.64 6.85
CA ASP A 88 -0.59 11.22 7.77
C ASP A 88 0.34 12.19 7.05
N GLN A 89 1.06 13.01 7.82
CA GLN A 89 2.02 13.96 7.26
C GLN A 89 3.17 13.26 6.51
N TRP A 90 3.52 12.05 6.93
CA TRP A 90 4.61 11.25 6.38
C TRP A 90 4.09 9.96 5.75
N LEU A 91 4.69 9.55 4.63
CA LEU A 91 4.28 8.35 3.90
C LEU A 91 4.36 7.08 4.75
N ILE A 92 5.41 6.95 5.57
CA ILE A 92 5.63 5.75 6.37
C ILE A 92 4.65 5.67 7.52
N ASP A 93 4.40 6.78 8.22
CA ASP A 93 3.35 6.84 9.24
C ASP A 93 1.97 6.53 8.63
N ALA A 94 1.64 7.09 7.46
CA ALA A 94 0.37 6.79 6.79
C ALA A 94 0.25 5.30 6.41
N PHE A 95 1.37 4.68 6.04
CA PHE A 95 1.42 3.26 5.71
C PHE A 95 1.27 2.37 6.94
N ASP A 96 1.94 2.70 8.04
CA ASP A 96 1.84 2.00 9.32
C ASP A 96 0.41 2.08 9.87
N SER A 97 -0.17 3.29 9.93
CA SER A 97 -1.58 3.51 10.29
C SER A 97 -2.54 2.70 9.43
N ALA A 98 -2.31 2.61 8.12
CA ALA A 98 -3.15 1.81 7.22
C ALA A 98 -3.03 0.31 7.51
N LEU A 99 -1.85 -0.18 7.87
CA LEU A 99 -1.66 -1.58 8.30
C LEU A 99 -2.33 -1.86 9.64
N GLU A 100 -2.17 -0.97 10.63
CA GLU A 100 -2.82 -1.11 11.93
C GLU A 100 -4.36 -1.12 11.79
N HIS A 101 -4.91 -0.28 10.92
CA HIS A 101 -6.33 -0.30 10.59
C HIS A 101 -6.74 -1.62 9.91
N LEU A 102 -5.92 -2.14 8.99
CA LEU A 102 -6.18 -3.42 8.31
C LEU A 102 -6.23 -4.60 9.30
N GLU A 103 -5.33 -4.60 10.29
CA GLU A 103 -5.29 -5.60 11.35
C GLU A 103 -6.48 -5.48 12.31
N THR A 104 -6.87 -4.23 12.64
CA THR A 104 -8.00 -3.92 13.52
C THR A 104 -9.34 -4.29 12.90
N ASP A 105 -9.51 -4.11 11.58
CA ASP A 105 -10.73 -4.44 10.85
C ASP A 105 -10.94 -5.97 10.67
N GLY A 106 -10.02 -6.78 11.19
CA GLY A 106 -10.09 -8.24 11.08
C GLY A 106 -9.70 -8.76 9.70
N ASN A 107 -9.19 -7.89 8.83
CA ASN A 107 -8.72 -8.25 7.50
C ASN A 107 -7.24 -8.68 7.52
N LYS A 108 -6.81 -9.24 8.66
CA LYS A 108 -5.46 -9.73 8.89
C LYS A 108 -5.11 -10.75 7.82
N ILE A 109 -3.93 -10.60 7.22
CA ILE A 109 -3.32 -11.71 6.49
C ILE A 109 -2.99 -12.75 7.55
N GLU A 110 -3.85 -13.74 7.70
CA GLU A 110 -3.56 -14.94 8.48
C GLU A 110 -2.50 -15.73 7.71
N ALA A 111 -1.25 -15.26 7.80
CA ALA A 111 -0.09 -16.09 7.57
C ALA A 111 -0.08 -17.12 8.71
N ASP A 112 -0.84 -18.20 8.51
CA ASP A 112 -0.59 -19.53 9.02
C ASP A 112 0.33 -19.58 10.25
N LEU A 113 -0.19 -19.16 11.40
CA LEU A 113 0.38 -19.51 12.71
C LEU A 113 -0.23 -20.82 13.24
N ASP A 114 -0.77 -21.67 12.36
CA ASP A 114 -1.12 -23.05 12.66
C ASP A 114 -0.01 -24.02 12.22
N PHE A 115 1.24 -23.76 12.62
CA PHE A 115 2.26 -24.80 12.69
C PHE A 115 2.72 -24.97 14.12
N GLY A 116 1.91 -25.65 14.93
CA GLY A 116 2.40 -26.12 16.23
C GLY A 116 1.39 -26.50 17.31
N ASN A 117 0.22 -27.09 17.02
CA ASN A 117 -0.48 -27.87 18.05
C ASN A 117 -1.08 -29.19 17.54
N ILE A 118 -0.42 -29.84 16.58
CA ILE A 118 -0.58 -31.27 16.33
C ILE A 118 0.40 -32.05 17.21
N GLY A 119 0.01 -32.18 18.47
CA GLY A 119 0.58 -33.13 19.43
C GLY A 119 -0.55 -33.96 20.03
N GLN A 120 -0.84 -35.09 19.37
CA GLN A 120 -1.60 -36.28 19.82
C GLN A 120 -1.90 -36.37 21.33
N SER A 121 -3.16 -36.52 21.75
CA SER A 121 -3.95 -37.78 21.76
C SER A 121 -3.48 -38.84 22.76
N GLU A 122 -4.38 -39.06 23.74
CA GLU A 122 -4.73 -40.32 24.42
C GLU A 122 -3.84 -40.88 25.56
N GLY A 123 -4.55 -41.25 26.64
CA GLY A 123 -4.07 -41.88 27.87
C GLY A 123 -5.13 -41.80 28.97
#